data_AF-A0AAW3MS50-F1
#
_entry.id   AF-A0AAW3MS50-F1
#
_cell.length_a   1.000
_cell.length_b   1.000
_cell.length_c   1.000
_cell.angle_alpha   90.00
_cell.angle_beta   90.00
_cell.angle_gamma   90.00
#
_symmetry.space_group_name_H-M   'P 1'
#
loop_
_entity.id
_entity.type
_entity.pdbx_description
1 polymer ?
#
loop_
_entity_poly.entity_id
_entity_poly.type
_entity_poly.pdbx_seq_one_letter_code
_entity_poly.pdbx_strand_id
1 'polypeptide(L)'
;MDAAQFFVKQQADKFERDCLSAIQQVKRAKTMWDVKRAAHVVAHPVLRGIRLNRAGAGRLLERAAEERMDALLTEQLKEAAGLPDMEARKAFLGGLRHREWDALRGDFASLYRKADMEGQRLLAKP
;
A
#
# COMPACT_ATOMS: atom_id res chain seq x y z
N MET A 1 7.58 -13.08 35.72
CA MET A 1 6.84 -12.37 34.65
C MET A 1 5.38 -12.59 34.94
N ASP A 2 4.60 -11.52 35.11
CA ASP A 2 3.17 -11.60 35.42
C ASP A 2 2.37 -12.16 34.23
N ALA A 3 1.25 -12.85 34.47
CA ALA A 3 0.41 -13.47 33.46
C ALA A 3 -0.09 -12.43 32.42
N ALA A 4 -0.38 -11.21 32.87
CA ALA A 4 -0.74 -10.09 31.99
C ALA A 4 0.42 -9.68 31.08
N GLN A 5 1.65 -9.62 31.61
CA GLN A 5 2.85 -9.31 30.83
C GLN A 5 3.17 -10.40 29.80
N PHE A 6 2.98 -11.66 30.18
CA PHE A 6 3.13 -12.79 29.26
C PHE A 6 2.12 -12.73 28.11
N PHE A 7 0.85 -12.47 28.40
CA PHE A 7 -0.20 -12.32 27.39
C PHE A 7 0.09 -11.17 26.42
N VAL A 8 0.47 -10.00 26.93
CA VAL A 8 0.86 -8.84 26.10
C VAL A 8 2.02 -9.18 25.19
N LYS A 9 3.07 -9.84 25.72
CA LYS A 9 4.23 -10.27 24.92
C LYS A 9 3.79 -11.23 23.81
N GLN A 10 2.96 -12.22 24.12
CA GLN A 10 2.46 -13.18 23.14
C GLN A 10 1.68 -12.49 22.00
N GLN A 11 0.84 -11.50 22.32
CA GLN A 11 0.11 -10.74 21.30
C GLN A 11 1.04 -9.87 20.45
N ALA A 12 2.07 -9.27 21.05
CA ALA A 12 3.08 -8.50 20.31
C ALA A 12 3.89 -9.39 19.35
N ASP A 13 4.38 -10.55 19.82
CA ASP A 13 5.14 -11.50 19.01
C ASP A 13 4.28 -12.08 17.86
N LYS A 14 2.97 -12.27 18.08
CA LYS A 14 2.03 -12.64 17.02
C LYS A 14 1.91 -11.53 15.97
N PHE A 15 1.64 -10.30 16.40
CA PHE A 15 1.50 -9.16 15.49
C PHE A 15 2.75 -8.94 14.64
N GLU A 16 3.95 -9.05 15.22
CA GLU A 16 5.20 -8.93 14.46
C GLU A 16 5.32 -10.00 13.36
N ARG A 17 5.00 -11.26 13.67
CA ARG A 17 5.02 -12.34 12.68
C ARG A 17 3.99 -12.13 11.57
N ASP A 18 2.80 -11.68 11.92
CA ASP A 18 1.75 -11.37 10.96
C ASP A 18 2.19 -10.24 10.01
N CYS A 19 2.83 -9.19 10.53
CA CYS A 19 3.42 -8.12 9.71
C CYS A 19 4.54 -8.62 8.79
N LEU A 20 5.45 -9.45 9.29
CA LEU A 20 6.55 -10.02 8.48
C LEU A 20 6.03 -10.91 7.34
N SER A 21 4.98 -11.69 7.61
CA SER A 21 4.30 -12.50 6.59
C SER A 21 3.61 -11.60 5.55
N ALA A 22 2.89 -10.58 6.01
CA ALA A 22 2.22 -9.60 5.17
C ALA A 22 3.19 -8.86 4.22
N ILE A 23 4.41 -8.55 4.68
CA ILE A 23 5.44 -7.92 3.82
C ILE A 23 5.72 -8.77 2.57
N GLN A 24 5.77 -10.09 2.70
CA GLN A 24 6.02 -10.98 1.55
C GLN A 24 4.83 -10.99 0.58
N GLN A 25 3.61 -10.90 1.10
CA GLN A 25 2.41 -10.80 0.29
C GLN A 25 2.35 -9.46 -0.46
N VAL A 26 2.63 -8.35 0.23
CA VAL A 26 2.74 -7.01 -0.34
C VAL A 26 3.75 -7.01 -1.50
N LYS A 27 4.95 -7.56 -1.30
CA LYS A 27 5.98 -7.60 -2.35
C LYS A 27 5.55 -8.36 -3.61
N ARG A 28 4.65 -9.33 -3.48
CA ARG A 28 4.16 -10.16 -4.59
C ARG A 28 2.89 -9.63 -5.25
N ALA A 29 2.19 -8.70 -4.59
CA ALA A 29 0.94 -8.15 -5.05
C ALA A 29 1.07 -7.49 -6.43
N LYS A 30 0.05 -7.72 -7.28
CA LYS A 30 0.00 -7.25 -8.67
C LYS A 30 -0.95 -6.07 -8.86
N THR A 31 -1.85 -5.83 -7.91
CA THR A 31 -2.78 -4.70 -7.92
C THR A 31 -2.59 -3.87 -6.65
N MET A 32 -2.98 -2.59 -6.73
CA MET A 32 -2.94 -1.69 -5.58
C MET A 32 -3.91 -2.15 -4.48
N TRP A 33 -5.07 -2.72 -4.85
CA TRP A 33 -5.99 -3.30 -3.88
C TRP A 33 -5.41 -4.51 -3.15
N ASP A 34 -4.65 -5.36 -3.84
CA ASP A 34 -3.97 -6.48 -3.19
C ASP A 34 -2.92 -5.98 -2.19
N VAL A 35 -2.17 -4.93 -2.54
CA VAL A 35 -1.24 -4.30 -1.60
C VAL A 35 -1.98 -3.76 -0.38
N LYS A 36 -3.08 -3.02 -0.58
CA LYS A 36 -3.89 -2.45 0.51
C LYS A 36 -4.44 -3.53 1.43
N ARG A 37 -4.97 -4.62 0.87
CA ARG A 37 -5.50 -5.75 1.64
C ARG A 37 -4.40 -6.48 2.40
N ALA A 38 -3.26 -6.77 1.75
CA ALA A 38 -2.15 -7.47 2.39
C ALA A 38 -1.51 -6.63 3.51
N ALA A 39 -1.45 -5.31 3.37
CA ALA A 39 -0.93 -4.40 4.39
C ALA A 39 -1.88 -4.22 5.59
N HIS A 40 -3.14 -4.63 5.48
CA HIS A 40 -4.14 -4.47 6.53
C HIS A 40 -3.99 -5.54 7.63
N VAL A 41 -2.98 -5.38 8.49
CA VAL A 41 -2.76 -6.24 9.66
C VAL A 41 -3.32 -5.56 10.91
N VAL A 42 -4.31 -6.19 11.54
CA VAL A 42 -4.99 -5.64 12.71
C VAL A 42 -4.29 -6.10 13.99
N ALA A 43 -3.77 -5.16 14.76
CA ALA A 43 -3.24 -5.43 16.10
C ALA A 43 -4.36 -5.76 17.09
N HIS A 44 -4.10 -6.70 18.00
CA HIS A 44 -5.02 -7.02 19.09
C HIS A 44 -5.29 -5.76 19.95
N PRO A 45 -6.53 -5.49 20.41
CA PRO A 45 -6.85 -4.28 21.17
C PRO A 45 -5.99 -4.05 22.42
N VAL A 46 -5.51 -5.11 23.07
CA VAL A 46 -4.60 -5.02 24.23
C VAL A 46 -3.28 -4.29 23.92
N LEU A 47 -2.90 -4.23 22.64
CA LEU A 47 -1.70 -3.53 22.17
C LEU A 47 -1.99 -2.04 21.91
N ARG A 48 -3.25 -1.61 21.87
CA ARG A 48 -3.65 -0.20 21.69
C ARG A 48 -3.35 0.57 22.96
N GLY A 49 -2.29 1.38 22.95
CA GLY A 49 -1.88 2.22 24.10
C GLY A 49 -0.58 1.76 24.76
N ILE A 50 -0.15 0.53 24.50
CA ILE A 50 1.23 0.14 24.77
C ILE A 50 2.04 0.76 23.64
N ARG A 51 2.86 1.77 23.93
CA ARG A 51 3.92 2.23 23.01
C ARG A 51 4.85 1.04 22.79
N LEU A 52 4.48 0.17 21.87
CA LEU A 52 5.32 -0.94 21.44
C LEU A 52 6.50 -0.30 20.72
N ASN A 53 7.55 0.00 21.49
CA ASN A 53 8.91 0.24 20.97
C ASN A 53 9.42 -0.97 20.16
N ARG A 54 8.64 -2.07 20.07
CA ARG A 54 8.90 -3.26 19.28
C ARG A 54 8.13 -3.33 17.95
N ALA A 55 7.27 -2.36 17.61
CA ALA A 55 6.51 -2.36 16.34
C ALA A 55 7.35 -2.04 15.09
N GLY A 56 8.60 -2.51 15.01
CA GLY A 56 9.46 -2.38 13.84
C GLY A 56 8.84 -3.04 12.61
N ALA A 57 8.26 -4.23 12.77
CA ALA A 57 7.63 -4.96 11.66
C ALA A 57 6.42 -4.22 11.06
N GLY A 58 5.63 -3.51 11.88
CA GLY A 58 4.50 -2.71 11.40
C GLY A 58 4.97 -1.55 10.51
N ARG A 59 5.98 -0.78 10.96
CA ARG A 59 6.58 0.28 10.14
C ARG A 59 7.24 -0.26 8.87
N LEU A 60 7.89 -1.42 8.95
CA LEU A 60 8.45 -2.08 7.78
C LEU A 60 7.37 -2.51 6.78
N LEU A 61 6.20 -2.95 7.28
CA LEU A 61 5.05 -3.28 6.44
C LEU A 61 4.47 -2.04 5.75
N GLU A 62 4.26 -0.96 6.48
CA GLU A 62 3.79 0.32 5.92
C GLU A 62 4.72 0.81 4.81
N ARG A 63 6.04 0.82 5.08
CA ARG A 63 7.04 1.21 4.08
C ARG A 63 7.05 0.27 2.88
N ALA A 64 6.99 -1.05 3.08
CA ALA A 64 6.95 -2.00 1.98
C ALA A 64 5.68 -1.83 1.12
N ALA A 65 4.56 -1.48 1.74
CA ALA A 65 3.30 -1.20 1.04
C ALA A 65 3.43 0.08 0.21
N GLU A 66 3.97 1.16 0.78
CA GLU A 66 4.20 2.41 0.05
C GLU A 66 5.15 2.20 -1.14
N GLU A 67 6.29 1.53 -0.93
CA GLU A 67 7.24 1.21 -2.00
C GLU A 67 6.60 0.38 -3.12
N ARG A 68 5.76 -0.61 -2.79
CA ARG A 68 5.09 -1.41 -3.82
C ARG A 68 4.00 -0.64 -4.54
N MET A 69 3.21 0.17 -3.83
CA MET A 69 2.20 1.05 -4.44
C MET A 69 2.83 2.01 -5.44
N ASP A 70 3.95 2.63 -5.09
CA ASP A 70 4.67 3.55 -5.98
C ASP A 70 5.26 2.83 -7.21
N ALA A 71 5.77 1.61 -7.03
CA ALA A 71 6.25 0.78 -8.14
C ALA A 71 5.11 0.44 -9.13
N LEU A 72 3.95 -0.01 -8.62
CA LEU A 72 2.77 -0.29 -9.44
C LEU A 72 2.28 0.96 -10.17
N LEU A 73 2.23 2.10 -9.48
CA LEU A 73 1.86 3.37 -10.10
C LEU A 73 2.84 3.75 -11.21
N THR A 74 4.13 3.59 -10.98
CA THR A 74 5.18 3.89 -11.97
C THR A 74 5.07 2.97 -13.20
N GLU A 75 4.80 1.67 -13.01
CA GLU A 75 4.56 0.71 -14.09
C GLU A 75 3.35 1.14 -14.94
N GLN A 76 2.23 1.46 -14.30
CA GLN A 76 1.00 1.92 -14.95
C GLN A 76 1.19 3.23 -15.73
N LEU A 77 1.88 4.21 -15.16
CA LEU A 77 2.14 5.49 -15.83
C LEU A 77 3.09 5.32 -17.02
N LYS A 78 4.07 4.41 -16.93
CA LYS A 78 4.96 4.07 -18.06
C LYS A 78 4.18 3.41 -19.19
N GLU A 79 3.27 2.48 -18.87
CA GLU A 79 2.40 1.85 -19.86
C GLU A 79 1.52 2.90 -20.56
N ALA A 80 0.89 3.79 -19.79
CA ALA A 80 0.09 4.89 -20.35
C ALA A 80 0.88 5.82 -21.28
N ALA A 81 2.16 6.07 -20.95
CA ALA A 81 3.05 6.89 -21.77
C ALA A 81 3.45 6.20 -23.09
N GLY A 82 3.47 4.86 -23.13
CA GLY A 82 3.79 4.07 -24.31
C GLY A 82 2.61 3.84 -25.27
N LEU A 83 1.39 4.27 -24.90
CA LEU A 83 0.21 4.12 -25.75
C LEU A 83 0.26 5.04 -26.98
N PRO A 84 -0.23 4.57 -28.15
CA PRO A 84 0.02 5.18 -29.45
C PRO A 84 -0.75 6.47 -29.69
N ASP A 85 -1.91 6.64 -29.05
CA ASP A 85 -2.78 7.79 -29.23
C ASP A 85 -3.42 8.27 -27.92
N MET A 86 -3.95 9.49 -27.96
CA MET A 86 -4.52 10.17 -26.80
C MET A 86 -5.78 9.48 -26.25
N GLU A 87 -6.63 8.94 -27.13
CA GLU A 87 -7.89 8.31 -26.71
C GLU A 87 -7.62 6.98 -26.00
N ALA A 88 -6.68 6.18 -26.51
CA ALA A 88 -6.19 4.97 -25.84
C ALA A 88 -5.63 5.29 -24.45
N ARG A 89 -4.82 6.35 -24.34
CA ARG A 89 -4.25 6.82 -23.07
C ARG A 89 -5.33 7.26 -22.08
N LYS A 90 -6.33 8.02 -22.55
CA LYS A 90 -7.46 8.47 -21.74
C LYS A 90 -8.33 7.31 -21.24
N ALA A 91 -8.64 6.35 -22.10
CA ALA A 91 -9.40 5.16 -21.73
C ALA A 91 -8.64 4.32 -20.69
N PHE A 92 -7.34 4.12 -20.89
CA PHE A 92 -6.49 3.37 -19.96
C PHE A 92 -6.40 4.05 -18.58
N LEU A 93 -6.04 5.33 -18.53
CA LEU A 93 -5.94 6.09 -17.28
C LEU A 93 -7.29 6.23 -16.56
N GLY A 94 -8.37 6.46 -17.30
CA GLY A 94 -9.73 6.48 -16.74
C GLY A 94 -10.11 5.14 -16.11
N GLY A 95 -9.74 4.03 -16.76
CA GLY A 95 -9.94 2.69 -16.24
C GLY A 95 -9.14 2.40 -14.97
N LEU A 96 -7.90 2.88 -14.89
CA LEU A 96 -7.04 2.72 -13.72
C LEU A 96 -7.52 3.53 -12.52
N ARG A 97 -8.08 4.73 -12.75
CA ARG A 97 -8.55 5.60 -11.67
C ARG A 97 -9.52 4.88 -10.74
N HIS A 98 -10.50 4.18 -11.32
CA HIS A 98 -11.52 3.44 -10.58
C HIS A 98 -11.05 2.07 -10.09
N ARG A 99 -10.26 1.36 -10.89
CA ARG A 99 -9.87 -0.02 -10.57
C ARG A 99 -8.70 -0.10 -9.60
N GLU A 100 -7.76 0.83 -9.68
CA GLU A 100 -6.48 0.78 -8.96
C GLU A 100 -6.31 1.98 -8.03
N TRP A 101 -6.42 3.20 -8.55
CA TRP A 101 -5.99 4.40 -7.79
C TRP A 101 -6.91 4.73 -6.61
N ASP A 102 -8.18 4.31 -6.65
CA ASP A 102 -9.06 4.42 -5.48
C ASP A 102 -8.51 3.66 -4.25
N ALA A 103 -7.65 2.65 -4.44
CA ALA A 103 -6.95 1.99 -3.33
C ALA A 103 -5.98 2.95 -2.60
N LEU A 104 -5.42 3.94 -3.30
CA LEU A 104 -4.49 4.91 -2.73
C LEU A 104 -5.17 5.95 -1.84
N ARG A 105 -6.51 6.07 -1.89
CA ARG A 105 -7.23 7.01 -1.02
C ARG A 105 -7.09 6.62 0.46
N GLY A 106 -6.89 7.62 1.30
CA GLY A 106 -6.62 7.46 2.73
C GLY A 106 -5.13 7.35 2.99
N ASP A 107 -4.69 6.15 3.35
CA ASP A 107 -3.33 5.87 3.85
C ASP A 107 -2.19 6.25 2.88
N PHE A 108 -2.48 6.32 1.57
CA PHE A 108 -1.50 6.65 0.51
C PHE A 108 -1.89 7.94 -0.26
N ALA A 109 -2.51 8.91 0.41
CA ALA A 109 -3.02 10.13 -0.23
C ALA A 109 -1.95 10.94 -1.01
N SER A 110 -0.68 10.88 -0.60
CA SER A 110 0.44 11.47 -1.34
C SER A 110 0.59 10.84 -2.74
N LEU A 111 0.59 9.50 -2.80
CA LEU A 111 0.65 8.74 -4.05
C LEU A 111 -0.60 8.95 -4.91
N TYR A 112 -1.78 9.06 -4.32
CA TYR A 112 -3.00 9.39 -5.06
C TYR A 112 -2.88 10.73 -5.79
N ARG A 113 -2.37 11.77 -5.11
CA ARG A 113 -2.14 13.09 -5.74
C ARG A 113 -1.08 13.03 -6.84
N LYS A 114 -0.01 12.25 -6.64
CA LYS A 114 1.02 12.00 -7.67
C LYS A 114 0.39 11.34 -8.90
N ALA A 115 -0.44 10.32 -8.70
CA ALA A 115 -1.13 9.62 -9.78
C ALA A 115 -2.03 10.56 -10.59
N ASP A 116 -2.89 11.34 -9.92
CA ASP A 116 -3.77 12.30 -10.58
C ASP A 116 -2.97 13.36 -11.36
N MET A 117 -1.89 13.90 -10.79
CA MET A 117 -1.03 14.91 -11.44
C MET A 117 -0.31 14.37 -12.68
N GLU A 118 0.37 13.23 -12.56
CA GLU A 118 1.12 12.64 -13.67
C GLU A 118 0.16 12.10 -14.75
N GLY A 119 -1.00 11.56 -14.36
CA GLY A 119 -2.05 11.19 -15.29
C GLY A 119 -2.51 12.38 -16.14
N GLN A 120 -2.81 13.52 -15.52
CA GLN A 120 -3.17 14.75 -16.23
C GLN A 120 -2.03 15.23 -17.14
N ARG A 121 -0.78 15.16 -16.67
CA ARG A 121 0.39 15.55 -17.47
C ARG A 121 0.53 14.69 -18.73
N LEU A 122 0.27 13.39 -18.63
CA LEU A 122 0.31 12.48 -19.78
C LEU A 122 -0.82 12.76 -20.77
N LEU A 123 -1.97 13.25 -20.31
CA LEU A 123 -3.09 13.67 -21.17
C LEU A 123 -2.92 15.08 -21.78
N ALA A 124 -2.04 15.91 -21.22
CA ALA A 124 -1.72 17.22 -21.75
C ALA A 124 -0.60 17.21 -22.80
N LYS A 125 0.12 16.08 -22.94
CA LYS A 125 1.16 15.92 -23.96
C LYS A 125 0.51 15.56 -25.31
N PRO A 126 0.77 16.34 -26.38
CA PRO A 126 0.25 16.06 -27.71
C PRO A 126 0.69 14.69 -28.23
#